data_AF-A0A3D2X7Z4-F1
#
_entry.id   AF-A0A3D2X7Z4-F1
#
_cell.length_a   1.000
_cell.length_b   1.000
_cell.length_c   1.000
_cell.angle_alpha   90.00
_cell.angle_beta   90.00
_cell.angle_gamma   90.00
#
_symmetry.space_group_name_H-M   'P 1'
#
loop_
_entity.id
_entity.type
_entity.pdbx_description
1 polymer ?
#
loop_
_entity_poly.entity_id
_entity_poly.type
_entity_poly.pdbx_seq_one_letter_code
_entity_poly.pdbx_strand_id
1 'polypeptide(L)'
;MKVGIVTISSAHNYGCMLQAWGLQEYVKKLGYEVDIINLRLDCIDTLYKPLNLYKGLKDAKRFRKIRSGLWLNLKKKGIRANRKYKKFESFIAN
;
A
#
# COMPACT_ATOMS: atom_id res chain seq x y z
N MET A 1 32.56 0.13 -4.65
CA MET A 1 31.76 1.14 -3.93
C MET A 1 30.39 0.55 -3.63
N LYS A 2 29.82 0.84 -2.46
CA LYS A 2 28.49 0.36 -2.06
C LYS A 2 27.46 1.48 -2.21
N VAL A 3 26.26 1.15 -2.69
CA VAL A 3 25.15 2.10 -2.93
C VAL A 3 23.89 1.62 -2.21
N GLY A 4 23.28 2.48 -1.41
CA GLY A 4 21.99 2.22 -0.77
C GLY A 4 20.88 3.03 -1.44
N ILE A 5 19.86 2.36 -1.98
CA ILE A 5 18.66 3.00 -2.54
C ILE A 5 17.60 3.07 -1.44
N VAL A 6 17.40 4.25 -0.85
CA VAL A 6 16.35 4.47 0.17
C VAL A 6 15.02 4.82 -0.50
N THR A 7 13.99 4.02 -0.27
CA THR A 7 12.67 4.22 -0.89
C THR A 7 11.53 3.72 0.00
N ILE A 8 10.32 4.24 -0.23
CA ILE A 8 9.09 3.79 0.43
C ILE A 8 8.43 2.74 -0.49
N SER A 9 9.10 1.61 -0.68
CA SER A 9 8.63 0.53 -1.57
C SER A 9 7.42 -0.23 -1.01
N SER A 10 7.17 -0.10 0.30
CA SER A 10 6.05 -0.70 1.04
C SER A 10 4.68 -0.05 0.79
N ALA A 11 4.59 1.01 0.00
CA ALA A 11 3.36 1.77 -0.27
C ALA A 11 2.29 1.02 -1.11
N HIS A 12 2.28 -0.32 -1.16
CA HIS A 12 1.39 -1.14 -1.99
C HIS A 12 1.27 -0.66 -3.46
N ASN A 13 2.37 -0.14 -3.99
CA ASN A 13 2.44 0.48 -5.31
C ASN A 13 3.44 -0.25 -6.19
N TYR A 14 2.93 -1.03 -7.15
CA TYR A 14 3.74 -1.78 -8.11
C TYR A 14 4.71 -0.88 -8.89
N GLY A 15 4.30 0.34 -9.25
CA GLY A 15 5.13 1.26 -10.00
C GLY A 15 6.37 1.67 -9.21
N CYS A 16 6.21 2.01 -7.93
CA CYS A 16 7.33 2.37 -7.05
C CYS A 16 8.32 1.21 -6.88
N MET A 17 7.84 -0.02 -6.79
CA MET A 17 8.70 -1.20 -6.69
C MET A 17 9.46 -1.47 -7.98
N LEU A 18 8.80 -1.39 -9.13
CA LEU A 18 9.45 -1.57 -10.43
C LEU A 18 10.48 -0.47 -10.71
N GLN A 19 10.20 0.77 -10.30
CA GLN A 19 11.16 1.87 -10.39
C GLN A 19 12.40 1.62 -9.52
N ALA A 20 12.20 1.20 -8.26
CA ALA A 20 13.30 0.88 -7.36
C ALA A 20 14.14 -0.29 -7.88
N TRP A 21 13.49 -1.34 -8.39
CA TRP A 21 14.15 -2.48 -9.01
C TRP A 21 14.91 -2.08 -10.28
N GLY A 22 14.30 -1.31 -11.18
CA GLY A 22 14.96 -0.84 -12.40
C GLY A 22 16.20 0.01 -12.12
N LEU A 23 16.14 0.87 -11.09
CA LEU A 23 17.30 1.63 -10.62
C LEU A 23 18.38 0.71 -10.04
N GLN A 24 18.00 -0.27 -9.22
CA GLN A 24 18.95 -1.24 -8.68
C GLN A 24 19.67 -1.99 -9.80
N GLU A 25 18.95 -2.51 -10.79
CA GLU A 25 19.55 -3.24 -11.93
C GLU A 25 20.47 -2.35 -12.77
N TYR A 26 20.11 -1.08 -12.96
CA TYR A 26 20.98 -0.12 -13.63
C TYR A 26 22.29 0.09 -12.85
N VAL A 27 22.21 0.29 -11.53
CA VAL A 27 23.39 0.49 -10.68
C VAL A 27 24.27 -0.76 -10.61
N LYS A 28 23.67 -1.96 -10.57
CA LYS A 28 24.42 -3.23 -10.69
C LYS A 28 25.22 -3.31 -11.98
N LYS A 29 24.63 -2.91 -13.12
CA LYS A 29 25.31 -2.88 -14.43
C LYS A 29 26.50 -1.92 -14.48
N LEU A 30 26.54 -0.91 -13.62
CA LEU A 30 27.69 -0.03 -13.46
C LEU A 30 28.84 -0.65 -12.63
N GLY A 31 28.66 -1.87 -12.11
CA GLY A 31 29.68 -2.59 -11.33
C GLY A 31 29.67 -2.28 -9.83
N TYR A 32 28.59 -1.72 -9.30
CA TYR A 32 28.45 -1.40 -7.89
C TYR A 32 27.65 -2.46 -7.11
N GLU A 33 28.02 -2.64 -5.84
CA GLU A 33 27.23 -3.38 -4.87
C GLU A 33 26.06 -2.49 -4.43
N VAL A 34 24.83 -2.93 -4.64
CA VAL A 34 23.64 -2.09 -4.42
C VAL A 34 22.50 -2.83 -3.76
N ASP A 35 21.99 -2.23 -2.68
CA ASP A 35 20.87 -2.72 -1.90
C ASP A 35 19.73 -1.70 -1.84
N ILE A 36 18.50 -2.21 -1.75
CA ILE A 36 17.31 -1.39 -1.52
C ILE A 36 17.00 -1.35 -0.02
N ILE A 37 16.92 -0.15 0.52
CA ILE A 37 16.55 0.11 1.91
C ILE A 37 15.10 0.61 1.91
N ASN A 38 14.19 -0.23 2.40
CA ASN A 38 12.78 0.11 2.52
C ASN A 38 12.55 0.99 3.77
N LEU A 39 12.23 2.27 3.55
CA LEU A 39 11.86 3.19 4.61
C LEU A 39 10.41 2.95 5.04
N ARG A 40 10.23 2.38 6.24
CA ARG A 40 8.92 2.14 6.85
C ARG A 40 8.58 3.25 7.83
N LEU A 41 7.54 4.00 7.51
CA LEU A 41 6.97 5.04 8.38
C LEU A 41 5.54 4.66 8.74
N ASP A 42 5.24 4.64 10.03
CA ASP A 42 3.91 4.23 10.55
C ASP A 42 2.77 5.04 9.95
N CYS A 43 3.00 6.33 9.69
CA CYS A 43 2.02 7.21 9.06
C CYS A 43 1.66 6.74 7.64
N ILE A 44 2.63 6.24 6.88
CA ILE A 44 2.44 5.75 5.51
C ILE A 44 1.77 4.38 5.53
N ASP A 45 2.27 3.45 6.35
CA ASP A 45 1.69 2.11 6.47
C ASP A 45 0.21 2.16 6.87
N THR A 46 -0.16 3.15 7.68
CA THR A 46 -1.54 3.38 8.12
C THR A 46 -2.47 3.85 6.99
N LEU A 47 -1.96 4.54 5.95
CA LEU A 47 -2.74 4.93 4.76
C LEU A 47 -3.18 3.71 3.92
N TYR A 48 -2.36 2.67 3.87
CA TYR A 48 -2.62 1.49 3.03
C TYR A 48 -3.43 0.39 3.74
N LYS A 49 -3.48 0.45 5.08
CA LYS A 49 -4.63 0.15 5.97
C LYS A 49 -6.03 -0.01 5.34
N PRO A 50 -6.53 -1.18 4.86
CA PRO A 50 -7.88 -1.25 4.28
C PRO A 50 -9.04 -0.97 5.28
N LEU A 51 -8.76 -0.71 6.57
CA LEU A 51 -9.75 -0.70 7.66
C LEU A 51 -9.91 0.61 8.46
N ASN A 52 -9.29 1.74 8.05
CA ASN A 52 -9.51 3.00 8.78
C ASN A 52 -10.87 3.69 8.49
N LEU A 53 -11.65 3.19 7.52
CA LEU A 53 -13.02 3.65 7.30
C LEU A 53 -14.04 3.15 8.35
N TYR A 54 -13.66 2.19 9.20
CA TYR A 54 -14.61 1.58 10.16
C TYR A 54 -14.72 2.32 11.50
N LYS A 55 -13.76 3.20 11.84
CA LYS A 55 -13.79 3.95 13.12
C LYS A 55 -14.82 5.08 13.13
N GLY A 56 -15.14 5.69 11.99
CA GLY A 56 -16.12 6.79 11.88
C GLY A 56 -17.59 6.38 11.87
N LEU A 57 -17.93 5.10 12.12
CA LEU A 57 -19.30 4.60 12.04
C LEU A 57 -19.93 4.20 13.38
N LYS A 58 -19.24 4.41 14.51
CA LYS A 58 -19.78 4.08 15.84
C LYS A 58 -20.97 4.98 16.23
N ASP A 59 -21.05 6.20 15.70
CA ASP A 59 -22.16 7.13 15.94
C ASP A 59 -23.31 7.00 14.92
N ALA A 60 -23.18 6.11 13.94
CA ALA A 60 -24.11 5.99 12.80
C ALA A 60 -25.43 5.24 13.11
N LYS A 61 -25.71 4.91 14.39
CA LYS A 61 -27.02 4.34 14.80
C LYS A 61 -28.18 5.31 14.51
N ARG A 62 -27.91 6.62 14.45
CA ARG A 62 -28.92 7.70 14.29
C ARG A 62 -29.45 7.87 12.85
N PHE A 63 -28.75 7.38 11.82
CA PHE A 63 -29.08 7.65 10.40
C PHE A 63 -29.34 6.37 9.58
N ARG A 64 -30.12 5.43 10.14
CA ARG A 64 -30.38 4.10 9.57
C ARG A 64 -30.99 4.09 8.15
N LYS A 65 -31.73 5.14 7.75
CA LYS A 65 -32.44 5.19 6.46
C LYS A 65 -31.59 5.73 5.30
N ILE A 66 -30.69 6.67 5.56
CA ILE A 66 -29.70 7.19 4.58
C ILE A 66 -28.55 6.17 4.37
N ARG A 67 -28.44 5.19 5.28
CA ARG A 67 -27.35 4.22 5.37
C ARG A 67 -27.31 3.17 4.26
N SER A 68 -28.41 2.69 3.68
CA SER A 68 -28.34 1.48 2.82
C SER A 68 -27.44 1.68 1.59
N GLY A 69 -27.67 2.73 0.80
CA GLY A 69 -26.88 3.03 -0.39
C GLY A 69 -25.43 3.42 -0.08
N LEU A 70 -25.22 4.35 0.87
CA LEU A 70 -23.89 4.84 1.23
C LEU A 70 -23.05 3.74 1.91
N TRP A 71 -23.65 2.95 2.81
CA TRP A 71 -22.96 1.86 3.50
C TRP A 71 -22.62 0.71 2.53
N LEU A 72 -23.49 0.39 1.57
CA LEU A 72 -23.15 -0.55 0.49
C LEU A 72 -21.99 -0.04 -0.36
N ASN A 73 -21.96 1.27 -0.69
CA ASN A 73 -20.86 1.86 -1.45
C ASN A 73 -19.54 1.89 -0.66
N LEU A 74 -19.56 2.20 0.64
CA LEU A 74 -18.39 2.14 1.52
C LEU A 74 -17.90 0.70 1.70
N LYS A 75 -18.81 -0.27 1.87
CA LYS A 75 -18.49 -1.70 1.95
C LYS A 75 -17.90 -2.20 0.62
N LYS A 76 -18.46 -1.81 -0.53
CA LYS A 76 -17.91 -2.11 -1.86
C LYS A 76 -16.53 -1.49 -2.05
N LYS A 77 -16.31 -0.23 -1.62
CA LYS A 77 -14.99 0.42 -1.65
C LYS A 77 -13.96 -0.32 -0.77
N GLY A 78 -14.34 -0.69 0.45
CA GLY A 78 -13.50 -1.48 1.36
C GLY A 78 -13.15 -2.87 0.81
N ILE A 79 -14.12 -3.57 0.22
CA ILE A 79 -13.89 -4.87 -0.45
C ILE A 79 -12.90 -4.70 -1.61
N ARG A 80 -13.04 -3.64 -2.42
CA ARG A 80 -12.16 -3.36 -3.56
C ARG A 80 -10.73 -3.00 -3.11
N ALA A 81 -10.60 -2.21 -2.04
CA ALA A 81 -9.31 -1.88 -1.42
C ALA A 81 -8.64 -3.15 -0.85
N ASN A 82 -9.38 -3.99 -0.12
CA ASN A 82 -8.87 -5.25 0.42
C ASN A 82 -8.45 -6.23 -0.70
N ARG A 83 -9.16 -6.24 -1.83
CA ARG A 83 -8.75 -7.03 -3.00
C ARG A 83 -7.43 -6.54 -3.60
N LYS A 84 -7.24 -5.22 -3.72
CA LYS A 84 -5.97 -4.63 -4.19
C LYS A 84 -4.83 -4.96 -3.23
N TYR A 85 -5.08 -4.81 -1.92
CA TYR A 85 -4.14 -5.17 -0.86
C TYR A 85 -3.70 -6.63 -0.98
N LYS A 86 -4.65 -7.58 -1.01
CA LYS A 86 -4.35 -9.02 -1.15
C LYS A 86 -3.57 -9.36 -2.42
N LYS A 87 -3.92 -8.74 -3.55
CA LYS A 87 -3.19 -8.94 -4.81
C LYS A 87 -1.73 -8.47 -4.73
N PHE A 88 -1.50 -7.34 -4.06
CA PHE A 88 -0.14 -6.84 -3.85
C PHE A 88 0.64 -7.78 -2.94
N GLU A 89 0.08 -8.18 -1.79
CA GLU A 89 0.73 -9.13 -0.89
C GLU A 89 1.07 -10.46 -1.58
N SER A 90 0.17 -10.99 -2.40
CA SER A 90 0.45 -12.21 -3.18
C SER A 90 1.55 -12.03 -4.23
N PHE A 91 1.72 -10.82 -4.79
CA PHE A 91 2.79 -10.54 -5.74
C PHE A 91 4.16 -10.50 -5.07
N ILE A 92 4.25 -10.01 -3.83
CA ILE A 92 5.51 -9.94 -3.07
C ILE A 92 5.89 -11.30 -2.47
N ALA A 93 4.91 -12.15 -2.21
CA ALA A 93 5.12 -13.48 -1.63
C ALA A 93 5.58 -14.55 -2.64
N ASN A 94 5.54 -14.26 -3.95
CA ASN A 94 6.08 -15.11 -5.02
C ASN A 94 7.47 -14.63 -5.43
#